data_AF-A0AAU1EAH6-F1
#
_entry.id   AF-A0AAU1EAH6-F1
#
_cell.length_a   1.000
_cell.length_b   1.000
_cell.length_c   1.000
_cell.angle_alpha   90.00
_cell.angle_beta   90.00
_cell.angle_gamma   90.00
#
_symmetry.space_group_name_H-M   'P 1'
#
loop_
_entity.id
_entity.type
_entity.pdbx_description
1 polymer ?
#
loop_
_entity_poly.entity_id
_entity_poly.type
_entity_poly.pdbx_seq_one_letter_code
_entity_poly.pdbx_strand_id
1 'polypeptide(L)'
;MSDISNCGIVCPTDWVPLPIEPSDDVKGWAKATSARLCAQGAEAGYELDKRALRKDLRARADDSRSRAPFYAFALYPDGFDSSLATLEVDLIHPDETVPRITLDWLADAFSADDFGPPKISRTELDIGPAVRIRQNFAAADPPTGGPGILLETVTYGVLPTGTETALMLLVSWTVPGLSEEMEEAAANIVKTLTVDFDAS
;
A
#
# COMPACT_ATOMS: atom_id res chain seq x y z
N MET A 1 21.58 -1.64 -19.47
CA MET A 1 21.00 -2.20 -18.24
C MET A 1 19.64 -1.56 -18.13
N SER A 2 18.59 -2.36 -18.01
CA SER A 2 17.24 -1.88 -18.28
C SER A 2 16.61 -1.29 -17.02
N ASP A 3 16.03 -0.11 -17.18
CA ASP A 3 15.13 0.44 -16.18
C ASP A 3 13.76 -0.24 -16.27
N ILE A 4 12.98 -0.17 -15.21
CA ILE A 4 11.60 -0.66 -15.21
C ILE A 4 10.77 0.32 -16.04
N SER A 5 10.33 -0.12 -17.22
CA SER A 5 9.51 0.71 -18.12
C SER A 5 8.04 0.70 -17.72
N ASN A 6 7.61 -0.39 -17.05
CA ASN A 6 6.25 -0.58 -16.58
C ASN A 6 6.26 -1.56 -15.40
N CYS A 7 5.42 -1.31 -14.40
CA CYS A 7 5.18 -2.23 -13.29
C CYS A 7 3.67 -2.51 -13.22
N GLY A 8 3.26 -3.77 -13.31
CA GLY A 8 1.85 -4.16 -13.20
C GLY A 8 1.52 -4.70 -11.81
N ILE A 9 0.30 -4.43 -11.34
CA ILE A 9 -0.27 -4.99 -10.11
C ILE A 9 -1.77 -5.26 -10.32
N VAL A 10 -2.28 -6.35 -9.74
CA VAL A 10 -3.70 -6.68 -9.76
C VAL A 10 -4.22 -6.72 -8.33
N CYS A 11 -5.09 -5.76 -8.01
CA CYS A 11 -5.77 -5.71 -6.72
C CYS A 11 -7.21 -6.23 -6.84
N PRO A 12 -7.76 -6.87 -5.79
CA PRO A 12 -9.18 -7.20 -5.72
C PRO A 12 -10.08 -5.95 -5.83
N THR A 13 -11.35 -6.14 -6.19
CA THR A 13 -12.25 -5.03 -6.60
C THR A 13 -12.60 -4.02 -5.50
N ASP A 14 -12.45 -4.42 -4.25
CA ASP A 14 -12.60 -3.60 -3.05
C ASP A 14 -11.38 -2.70 -2.78
N TRP A 15 -10.25 -2.94 -3.45
CA TRP A 15 -9.10 -2.04 -3.47
C TRP A 15 -9.30 -0.96 -4.52
N VAL A 16 -9.58 0.25 -4.05
CA VAL A 16 -9.84 1.40 -4.90
C VAL A 16 -8.52 2.12 -5.22
N PRO A 17 -8.15 2.28 -6.49
CA PRO A 17 -6.95 3.04 -6.86
C PRO A 17 -7.12 4.52 -6.49
N LEU A 18 -6.09 5.08 -5.86
CA LEU A 18 -6.05 6.46 -5.41
C LEU A 18 -5.41 7.37 -6.48
N PRO A 19 -5.95 8.57 -6.73
CA PRO A 19 -5.34 9.54 -7.62
C PRO A 19 -4.14 10.21 -6.94
N ILE A 20 -2.94 9.78 -7.30
CA ILE A 20 -1.68 10.23 -6.68
C ILE A 20 -0.97 11.32 -7.47
N GLU A 21 -1.34 11.56 -8.73
CA GLU A 21 -0.68 12.57 -9.55
C GLU A 21 -1.10 13.98 -9.10
N PRO A 22 -0.17 14.96 -9.02
CA PRO A 22 -0.50 16.32 -8.62
C PRO A 22 -1.59 16.99 -9.46
N SER A 23 -1.71 16.61 -10.74
CA SER A 23 -2.72 17.11 -11.67
C SER A 23 -4.11 16.49 -11.52
N ASP A 24 -4.27 15.40 -10.77
CA ASP A 24 -5.55 14.72 -10.67
C ASP A 24 -6.59 15.54 -9.89
N ASP A 25 -7.83 15.56 -10.40
CA ASP A 25 -8.99 16.12 -9.69
C ASP A 25 -9.50 15.16 -8.59
N VAL A 26 -8.82 15.17 -7.44
CA VAL A 26 -9.19 14.39 -6.24
C VAL A 26 -10.63 14.66 -5.83
N LYS A 27 -11.09 15.90 -5.95
CA LYS A 27 -12.43 16.31 -5.50
C LYS A 27 -13.51 15.67 -6.37
N GLY A 28 -13.33 15.69 -7.68
CA GLY A 28 -14.18 15.06 -8.69
C GLY A 28 -14.15 13.55 -8.58
N TRP A 29 -12.95 12.96 -8.51
CA TRP A 29 -12.75 11.52 -8.32
C TRP A 29 -13.48 11.02 -7.06
N ALA A 30 -13.26 11.63 -5.89
CA ALA A 30 -13.92 11.19 -4.66
C ALA A 30 -15.44 11.29 -4.74
N LYS A 31 -15.98 12.29 -5.44
CA LYS A 31 -17.43 12.44 -5.67
C LYS A 31 -18.00 11.30 -6.51
N ALA A 32 -17.29 10.89 -7.57
CA ALA A 32 -17.70 9.80 -8.46
C ALA A 32 -17.52 8.43 -7.79
N THR A 33 -16.36 8.17 -7.19
CA THR A 33 -16.03 6.92 -6.50
C THR A 33 -16.96 6.64 -5.34
N SER A 34 -17.25 7.64 -4.49
CA SER A 34 -18.24 7.48 -3.42
C SER A 34 -19.65 7.14 -3.94
N ALA A 35 -20.04 7.67 -5.10
CA ALA A 35 -21.34 7.33 -5.69
C ALA A 35 -21.39 5.88 -6.17
N ARG A 36 -20.30 5.40 -6.78
CA ARG A 36 -20.13 4.00 -7.18
C ARG A 36 -20.18 3.05 -5.97
N LEU A 37 -19.38 3.32 -4.95
CA LEU A 37 -19.31 2.49 -3.74
C LEU A 37 -20.65 2.46 -2.98
N CYS A 38 -21.36 3.58 -2.86
CA CYS A 38 -22.72 3.58 -2.28
C CYS A 38 -23.70 2.72 -3.10
N ALA A 39 -23.61 2.72 -4.43
CA ALA A 39 -24.47 1.90 -5.27
C ALA A 39 -24.18 0.40 -5.08
N GLN A 40 -22.90 0.03 -5.05
CA GLN A 40 -22.46 -1.35 -4.76
C GLN A 40 -22.89 -1.81 -3.37
N GLY A 41 -22.68 -0.96 -2.35
CA GLY A 41 -23.13 -1.23 -0.99
C GLY A 41 -24.65 -1.45 -0.92
N ALA A 42 -25.44 -0.64 -1.62
CA ALA A 42 -26.90 -0.79 -1.65
C ALA A 42 -27.34 -2.11 -2.32
N GLU A 43 -26.65 -2.55 -3.37
CA GLU A 43 -26.88 -3.87 -4.00
C GLU A 43 -26.56 -5.03 -3.04
N ALA A 44 -25.55 -4.86 -2.19
CA ALA A 44 -25.17 -5.81 -1.13
C ALA A 44 -26.01 -5.67 0.15
N GLY A 45 -26.98 -4.75 0.22
CA GLY A 45 -27.88 -4.56 1.36
C GLY A 45 -27.36 -3.63 2.45
N TYR A 46 -26.33 -2.84 2.17
CA TYR A 46 -25.74 -1.87 3.09
C TYR A 46 -26.12 -0.43 2.73
N GLU A 47 -26.32 0.40 3.75
CA GLU A 47 -26.49 1.84 3.60
C GLU A 47 -25.21 2.56 4.06
N LEU A 48 -24.50 3.20 3.13
CA LEU A 48 -23.23 3.88 3.42
C LEU A 48 -23.42 5.39 3.54
N ASP A 49 -22.73 6.03 4.51
CA ASP A 49 -22.66 7.49 4.57
C ASP A 49 -21.76 8.02 3.44
N LYS A 50 -22.41 8.47 2.37
CA LYS A 50 -21.74 9.06 1.20
C LYS A 50 -20.86 10.26 1.54
N ARG A 51 -21.19 11.04 2.58
CA ARG A 51 -20.39 12.19 2.99
C ARG A 51 -19.14 11.75 3.73
N ALA A 52 -19.25 10.79 4.65
CA ALA A 52 -18.10 10.18 5.32
C ALA A 52 -17.14 9.56 4.31
N LEU A 53 -17.68 8.76 3.38
CA LEU A 53 -16.90 8.09 2.34
C LEU A 53 -16.14 9.07 1.43
N ARG A 54 -16.78 10.17 1.02
CA ARG A 54 -16.10 11.22 0.24
C ARG A 54 -14.97 11.88 1.01
N LYS A 55 -15.15 12.10 2.32
CA LYS A 55 -14.14 12.73 3.16
C LYS A 55 -12.95 11.80 3.31
N ASP A 56 -13.19 10.53 3.61
CA ASP A 56 -12.14 9.52 3.76
C ASP A 56 -11.37 9.30 2.45
N LEU A 57 -12.06 9.09 1.32
CA LEU A 57 -11.43 8.94 0.00
C LEU A 57 -10.44 10.08 -0.31
N ARG A 58 -10.83 11.34 -0.05
CA ARG A 58 -9.95 12.49 -0.25
C ARG A 58 -8.76 12.46 0.68
N ALA A 59 -8.99 12.22 1.97
CA ALA A 59 -7.92 12.15 2.95
C ALA A 59 -6.89 11.07 2.57
N ARG A 60 -7.33 9.89 2.11
CA ARG A 60 -6.42 8.82 1.65
C ARG A 60 -5.64 9.21 0.41
N ALA A 61 -6.30 9.79 -0.59
CA ALA A 61 -5.61 10.24 -1.80
C ALA A 61 -4.58 11.35 -1.52
N ASP A 62 -4.94 12.34 -0.71
CA ASP A 62 -4.06 13.44 -0.32
C ASP A 62 -2.88 12.94 0.53
N ASP A 63 -3.14 12.02 1.46
CA ASP A 63 -2.13 11.39 2.31
C ASP A 63 -1.12 10.59 1.46
N SER A 64 -1.59 9.67 0.59
CA SER A 64 -0.70 8.93 -0.31
C SER A 64 0.09 9.84 -1.25
N ARG A 65 -0.55 10.87 -1.82
CA ARG A 65 0.12 11.85 -2.68
C ARG A 65 1.28 12.56 -1.99
N SER A 66 1.20 12.80 -0.70
CA SER A 66 2.28 13.46 0.06
C SER A 66 3.59 12.64 0.08
N ARG A 67 3.50 11.33 -0.14
CA ARG A 67 4.62 10.38 -0.22
C ARG A 67 5.06 10.07 -1.65
N ALA A 68 4.24 10.46 -2.64
CA ALA A 68 4.48 10.25 -4.07
C ALA A 68 4.82 8.80 -4.46
N PRO A 69 4.00 7.80 -4.07
CA PRO A 69 4.24 6.41 -4.45
C PRO A 69 4.05 6.20 -5.95
N PHE A 70 4.55 5.09 -6.46
CA PHE A 70 4.31 4.65 -7.84
C PHE A 70 2.86 4.17 -8.05
N TYR A 71 2.30 3.46 -7.07
CA TYR A 71 0.86 3.16 -6.99
C TYR A 71 0.34 3.34 -5.56
N ALA A 72 -0.94 3.69 -5.45
CA ALA A 72 -1.64 3.66 -4.16
C ALA A 72 -3.08 3.17 -4.31
N PHE A 73 -3.52 2.38 -3.34
CA PHE A 73 -4.87 1.82 -3.27
C PHE A 73 -5.38 1.89 -1.83
N ALA A 74 -6.69 2.03 -1.66
CA ALA A 74 -7.36 1.95 -0.37
C ALA A 74 -8.46 0.89 -0.38
N LEU A 75 -8.52 0.08 0.67
CA LEU A 75 -9.48 -1.02 0.82
C LEU A 75 -10.81 -0.51 1.37
N TYR A 76 -11.88 -0.62 0.58
CA TYR A 76 -13.25 -0.32 0.97
C TYR A 76 -14.15 -1.55 0.80
N PRO A 77 -14.26 -2.42 1.82
CA PRO A 77 -15.17 -3.55 1.77
C PRO A 77 -16.63 -3.09 1.84
N ASP A 78 -17.54 -3.95 1.40
CA ASP A 78 -18.97 -3.68 1.47
C ASP A 78 -19.41 -3.41 2.92
N GLY A 79 -20.24 -2.39 3.10
CA GLY A 79 -20.74 -2.00 4.43
C GLY A 79 -19.88 -1.00 5.19
N PHE A 80 -18.70 -0.61 4.69
CA PHE A 80 -17.83 0.36 5.33
C PHE A 80 -17.81 1.70 4.58
N ASP A 81 -17.83 2.80 5.34
CA ASP A 81 -17.77 4.18 4.84
C ASP A 81 -16.38 4.82 5.04
N SER A 82 -15.41 4.04 5.52
CA SER A 82 -14.00 4.42 5.66
C SER A 82 -13.09 3.27 5.25
N SER A 83 -11.89 3.60 4.77
CA SER A 83 -10.89 2.62 4.35
C SER A 83 -10.39 1.83 5.55
N LEU A 84 -10.28 0.50 5.38
CA LEU A 84 -9.70 -0.38 6.39
C LEU A 84 -8.18 -0.53 6.25
N ALA A 85 -7.64 -0.33 5.05
CA ALA A 85 -6.22 -0.49 4.77
C ALA A 85 -5.77 0.37 3.58
N THR A 86 -4.49 0.69 3.54
CA THR A 86 -3.84 1.36 2.41
C THR A 86 -2.71 0.48 1.88
N LEU A 87 -2.60 0.37 0.56
CA LEU A 87 -1.50 -0.30 -0.13
C LEU A 87 -0.77 0.74 -0.98
N GLU A 88 0.53 0.83 -0.82
CA GLU A 88 1.41 1.69 -1.60
C GLU A 88 2.51 0.85 -2.26
N VAL A 89 2.88 1.20 -3.48
CA VAL A 89 4.00 0.62 -4.20
C VAL A 89 4.99 1.72 -4.52
N ASP A 90 6.25 1.54 -4.16
CA ASP A 90 7.35 2.46 -4.44
C ASP A 90 8.43 1.78 -5.27
N LEU A 91 9.13 2.57 -6.09
CA LEU A 91 10.33 2.17 -6.79
C LEU A 91 11.54 2.80 -6.11
N ILE A 92 12.52 1.98 -5.77
CA ILE A 92 13.77 2.43 -5.16
C ILE A 92 14.88 2.21 -6.16
N HIS A 93 15.48 3.30 -6.63
CA HIS A 93 16.61 3.27 -7.52
C HIS A 93 17.92 3.32 -6.71
N PRO A 94 18.97 2.59 -7.11
CA PRO A 94 20.30 2.78 -6.54
C PRO A 94 20.76 4.22 -6.75
N ASP A 95 21.50 4.75 -5.77
CA ASP A 95 22.09 6.07 -5.84
C ASP A 95 23.55 6.06 -5.34
N GLU A 96 24.17 7.23 -5.21
CA GLU A 96 25.55 7.33 -4.73
C GLU A 96 25.75 6.83 -3.29
N THR A 97 24.70 6.86 -2.46
CA THR A 97 24.73 6.43 -1.06
C THR A 97 24.44 4.93 -0.92
N VAL A 98 23.61 4.40 -1.81
CA VAL A 98 23.23 2.99 -1.89
C VAL A 98 23.39 2.53 -3.34
N PRO A 99 24.65 2.29 -3.79
CA PRO A 99 24.92 1.95 -5.18
C PRO A 99 24.47 0.54 -5.55
N ARG A 100 24.10 -0.28 -4.56
CA ARG A 100 23.54 -1.60 -4.75
C ARG A 100 22.49 -1.90 -3.69
N ILE A 101 21.26 -2.06 -4.14
CA ILE A 101 20.16 -2.48 -3.28
C ILE A 101 20.23 -3.99 -3.06
N THR A 102 20.10 -4.42 -1.80
CA THR A 102 20.13 -5.84 -1.41
C THR A 102 18.97 -6.13 -0.46
N LEU A 103 18.60 -7.40 -0.31
CA LEU A 103 17.53 -7.79 0.63
C LEU A 103 17.86 -7.41 2.08
N ASP A 104 19.13 -7.51 2.48
CA ASP A 104 19.55 -7.12 3.82
C ASP A 104 19.46 -5.60 4.00
N TRP A 105 19.87 -4.83 2.99
CA TRP A 105 19.67 -3.38 3.03
C TRP A 105 18.18 -3.00 3.09
N LEU A 106 17.31 -3.67 2.32
CA LEU A 106 15.87 -3.43 2.38
C LEU A 106 15.30 -3.78 3.76
N ALA A 107 15.74 -4.89 4.35
CA ALA A 107 15.36 -5.30 5.69
C ALA A 107 15.77 -4.24 6.73
N ASP A 108 17.01 -3.78 6.67
CA ASP A 108 17.57 -2.82 7.63
C ASP A 108 16.97 -1.41 7.46
N ALA A 109 16.81 -0.94 6.21
CA ALA A 109 16.34 0.41 5.91
C ALA A 109 14.84 0.60 6.19
N PHE A 110 14.04 -0.45 6.09
CA PHE A 110 12.58 -0.38 6.22
C PHE A 110 12.04 -1.11 7.45
N SER A 111 12.90 -1.47 8.39
CA SER A 111 12.47 -2.02 9.67
C SER A 111 12.71 -1.04 10.82
N ALA A 112 11.78 -1.05 11.76
CA ALA A 112 11.85 -0.29 13.00
C ALA A 112 11.47 -1.20 14.17
N ASP A 113 11.99 -0.90 15.36
CA ASP A 113 11.73 -1.64 16.59
C ASP A 113 10.90 -0.86 17.62
N ASP A 114 10.29 0.26 17.20
CA ASP A 114 9.51 1.18 18.04
C ASP A 114 8.44 0.48 18.89
N PHE A 115 7.77 -0.55 18.34
CA PHE A 115 6.75 -1.34 19.02
C PHE A 115 7.07 -2.84 19.01
N GLY A 116 8.34 -3.15 19.32
CA GLY A 116 8.87 -4.51 19.36
C GLY A 116 9.57 -4.89 18.06
N PRO A 117 10.33 -6.00 18.07
CA PRO A 117 11.16 -6.35 16.95
C PRO A 117 10.32 -6.68 15.71
N PRO A 118 10.73 -6.23 14.52
CA PRO A 118 10.10 -6.58 13.26
C PRO A 118 10.22 -8.09 13.03
N LYS A 119 9.18 -8.70 12.46
CA LYS A 119 9.24 -10.08 11.96
C LYS A 119 9.68 -10.03 10.50
N ILE A 120 10.93 -10.44 10.28
CA ILE A 120 11.55 -10.41 8.95
C ILE A 120 11.69 -11.84 8.44
N SER A 121 11.27 -12.08 7.20
CA SER A 121 11.47 -13.35 6.50
C SER A 121 11.85 -13.13 5.05
N ARG A 122 12.62 -14.06 4.47
CA ARG A 122 12.93 -14.05 3.04
C ARG A 122 11.95 -14.95 2.29
N THR A 123 11.60 -14.57 1.08
CA THR A 123 10.69 -15.32 0.21
C THR A 123 11.11 -15.16 -1.26
N GLU A 124 10.52 -15.97 -2.13
CA GLU A 124 10.75 -15.90 -3.58
C GLU A 124 9.41 -15.57 -4.24
N LEU A 125 9.42 -14.58 -5.13
CA LEU A 125 8.28 -14.21 -5.98
C LEU A 125 8.66 -14.49 -7.44
N ASP A 126 7.65 -14.55 -8.31
CA ASP A 126 7.88 -14.81 -9.74
C ASP A 126 8.80 -13.77 -10.40
N ILE A 127 8.77 -12.53 -9.91
CA ILE A 127 9.64 -11.44 -10.40
C ILE A 127 11.03 -11.45 -9.77
N GLY A 128 11.27 -12.17 -8.67
CA GLY A 128 12.58 -12.28 -8.02
C GLY A 128 12.54 -12.46 -6.50
N PRO A 129 13.72 -12.49 -5.86
CA PRO A 129 13.83 -12.70 -4.43
C PRO A 129 13.31 -11.48 -3.64
N ALA A 130 12.71 -11.73 -2.49
CA ALA A 130 12.06 -10.72 -1.68
C ALA A 130 12.32 -10.89 -0.18
N VAL A 131 12.22 -9.77 0.54
CA VAL A 131 12.14 -9.73 2.00
C VAL A 131 10.75 -9.26 2.41
N ARG A 132 10.17 -9.95 3.38
CA ARG A 132 8.91 -9.60 4.02
C ARG A 132 9.20 -9.06 5.41
N ILE A 133 8.67 -7.90 5.74
CA ILE A 133 8.83 -7.21 7.03
C ILE A 133 7.45 -6.98 7.61
N ARG A 134 7.15 -7.56 8.77
CA ARG A 134 5.91 -7.34 9.52
C ARG A 134 6.23 -6.62 10.81
N GLN A 135 5.66 -5.44 10.98
CA GLN A 135 5.98 -4.56 12.12
C GLN A 135 4.81 -3.65 12.49
N ASN A 136 4.93 -3.04 13.67
CA ASN A 136 3.90 -2.21 14.26
C ASN A 136 4.48 -0.82 14.57
N PHE A 137 3.67 0.20 14.43
CA PHE A 137 4.00 1.59 14.73
C PHE A 137 2.89 2.23 15.56
N ALA A 138 3.19 3.37 16.18
CA ALA A 138 2.15 4.32 16.55
C ALA A 138 1.67 5.03 15.28
N ALA A 139 0.37 5.09 15.05
CA ALA A 139 -0.17 5.94 14.01
C ALA A 139 0.18 7.41 14.28
N ALA A 140 0.45 8.17 13.21
CA ALA A 140 0.56 9.61 13.30
C ALA A 140 -0.77 10.22 13.79
N ASP A 141 -0.68 11.22 14.66
CA ASP A 141 -1.81 11.96 15.24
C ASP A 141 -2.82 11.13 16.07
N PRO A 142 -2.40 10.54 17.20
CA PRO A 142 -3.35 9.92 18.12
C PRO A 142 -4.35 10.97 18.66
N PRO A 143 -5.62 10.57 18.91
CA PRO A 143 -6.58 11.48 19.53
C PRO A 143 -6.03 12.02 20.85
N THR A 144 -6.12 13.34 21.06
CA THR A 144 -5.59 13.99 22.25
C THR A 144 -6.21 13.37 23.52
N GLY A 145 -5.41 12.68 24.33
CA GLY A 145 -5.85 12.03 25.57
C GLY A 145 -6.39 10.60 25.44
N GLY A 146 -6.35 10.00 24.24
CA GLY A 146 -6.67 8.58 24.02
C GLY A 146 -5.42 7.70 23.95
N PRO A 147 -5.56 6.36 24.06
CA PRO A 147 -4.47 5.45 23.71
C PRO A 147 -4.07 5.67 22.24
N GLY A 148 -2.77 5.59 21.95
CA GLY A 148 -2.28 5.68 20.57
C GLY A 148 -2.94 4.62 19.69
N ILE A 149 -3.20 4.97 18.42
CA ILE A 149 -3.74 4.01 17.45
C ILE A 149 -2.56 3.15 16.98
N LEU A 150 -2.69 1.83 17.07
CA LEU A 150 -1.69 0.90 16.54
C LEU A 150 -1.81 0.90 15.02
N LEU A 151 -0.72 1.21 14.33
CA LEU A 151 -0.58 1.03 12.90
C LEU A 151 0.17 -0.27 12.65
N GLU A 152 -0.50 -1.23 12.06
CA GLU A 152 0.10 -2.49 11.65
C GLU A 152 0.49 -2.42 10.18
N THR A 153 1.65 -2.98 9.85
CA THR A 153 2.17 -2.95 8.47
C THR A 153 2.77 -4.28 8.07
N VAL A 154 2.60 -4.65 6.80
CA VAL A 154 3.42 -5.67 6.13
C VAL A 154 4.02 -5.07 4.87
N THR A 155 5.34 -5.23 4.74
CA THR A 155 6.11 -4.70 3.63
C THR A 155 6.80 -5.83 2.89
N TYR A 156 6.78 -5.78 1.56
CA TYR A 156 7.55 -6.65 0.68
C TYR A 156 8.56 -5.79 -0.08
N GLY A 157 9.85 -5.98 0.23
CA GLY A 157 10.94 -5.45 -0.58
C GLY A 157 11.41 -6.49 -1.57
N VAL A 158 11.24 -6.24 -2.86
CA VAL A 158 11.50 -7.18 -3.95
C VAL A 158 12.66 -6.68 -4.78
N LEU A 159 13.53 -7.60 -5.19
CA LEU A 159 14.59 -7.35 -6.17
C LEU A 159 14.21 -8.02 -7.49
N PRO A 160 13.57 -7.31 -8.43
CA PRO A 160 13.17 -7.91 -9.68
C PRO A 160 14.39 -8.36 -10.50
N THR A 161 14.31 -9.54 -11.12
CA THR A 161 15.41 -10.09 -11.92
C THR A 161 15.59 -9.27 -13.19
N GLY A 162 16.80 -8.74 -13.42
CA GLY A 162 17.14 -8.02 -14.66
C GLY A 162 17.25 -6.49 -14.51
N THR A 163 17.01 -5.95 -13.32
CA THR A 163 17.17 -4.53 -12.99
C THR A 163 17.89 -4.37 -11.65
N GLU A 164 18.41 -3.16 -11.39
CA GLU A 164 18.95 -2.77 -10.08
C GLU A 164 17.93 -2.00 -9.22
N THR A 165 16.79 -1.60 -9.82
CA THR A 165 15.67 -0.95 -9.13
C THR A 165 14.94 -1.97 -8.25
N ALA A 166 14.75 -1.67 -6.97
CA ALA A 166 13.92 -2.47 -6.08
C ALA A 166 12.47 -1.99 -6.09
N LEU A 167 11.54 -2.89 -5.81
CA LEU A 167 10.11 -2.59 -5.65
C LEU A 167 9.74 -2.78 -4.19
N MET A 168 9.07 -1.80 -3.60
CA MET A 168 8.51 -1.88 -2.25
C MET A 168 7.00 -1.90 -2.34
N LEU A 169 6.36 -2.92 -1.77
CA LEU A 169 4.92 -2.96 -1.56
C LEU A 169 4.65 -2.89 -0.07
N LEU A 170 3.98 -1.84 0.38
CA LEU A 170 3.59 -1.62 1.77
C LEU A 170 2.08 -1.73 1.89
N VAL A 171 1.59 -2.59 2.78
CA VAL A 171 0.19 -2.59 3.23
C VAL A 171 0.14 -2.17 4.68
N SER A 172 -0.74 -1.21 5.00
CA SER A 172 -0.91 -0.69 6.35
C SER A 172 -2.38 -0.62 6.76
N TRP A 173 -2.68 -0.91 8.03
CA TRP A 173 -4.03 -0.88 8.59
C TRP A 173 -3.99 -0.52 10.08
N THR A 174 -5.11 0.01 10.58
CA THR A 174 -5.24 0.44 11.99
C THR A 174 -6.37 -0.28 12.73
N VAL A 175 -7.14 -1.11 12.03
CA VAL A 175 -8.31 -1.80 12.59
C VAL A 175 -7.86 -3.08 13.30
N PRO A 176 -8.05 -3.21 14.62
CA PRO A 176 -7.65 -4.40 15.35
C PRO A 176 -8.40 -5.65 14.88
N GLY A 177 -7.70 -6.78 14.85
CA GLY A 177 -8.30 -8.08 14.52
C GLY A 177 -8.42 -8.38 13.03
N LEU A 178 -7.81 -7.56 12.16
CA LEU A 178 -7.71 -7.82 10.71
C LEU A 178 -6.31 -8.29 10.27
N SER A 179 -5.40 -8.56 11.22
CA SER A 179 -3.99 -8.76 10.89
C SER A 179 -3.78 -9.98 9.98
N GLU A 180 -4.48 -11.09 10.22
CA GLU A 180 -4.36 -12.31 9.41
C GLU A 180 -4.90 -12.08 7.99
N GLU A 181 -6.07 -11.45 7.88
CA GLU A 181 -6.73 -11.14 6.61
C GLU A 181 -5.91 -10.14 5.78
N MET A 182 -5.33 -9.11 6.41
CA MET A 182 -4.50 -8.12 5.72
C MET A 182 -3.16 -8.71 5.30
N GLU A 183 -2.56 -9.58 6.12
CA GLU A 183 -1.35 -10.31 5.74
C GLU A 183 -1.59 -11.27 4.57
N GLU A 184 -2.74 -11.95 4.53
CA GLU A 184 -3.15 -12.80 3.41
C GLU A 184 -3.43 -11.98 2.14
N ALA A 185 -4.17 -10.88 2.26
CA ALA A 185 -4.46 -9.98 1.15
C ALA A 185 -3.16 -9.44 0.52
N ALA A 186 -2.23 -8.96 1.34
CA ALA A 186 -0.91 -8.50 0.89
C ALA A 186 -0.13 -9.63 0.20
N ALA A 187 -0.12 -10.83 0.78
CA ALA A 187 0.57 -11.99 0.21
C ALA A 187 -0.03 -12.46 -1.12
N ASN A 188 -1.32 -12.23 -1.35
CA ASN A 188 -1.97 -12.55 -2.63
C ASN A 188 -1.73 -11.46 -3.66
N ILE A 189 -1.81 -10.18 -3.28
CA ILE A 189 -1.57 -9.05 -4.18
C ILE A 189 -0.12 -9.02 -4.66
N VAL A 190 0.86 -9.23 -3.77
CA VAL A 190 2.29 -9.18 -4.13
C VAL A 190 2.68 -10.22 -5.18
N LYS A 191 1.98 -11.37 -5.23
CA LYS A 191 2.19 -12.41 -6.25
C LYS A 191 1.72 -11.99 -7.65
N THR A 192 0.92 -10.92 -7.75
CA THR A 192 0.44 -10.38 -9.03
C THR A 192 1.38 -9.35 -9.63
N LEU A 193 2.44 -8.97 -8.91
CA LEU A 193 3.41 -8.00 -9.39
C LEU A 193 4.08 -8.52 -10.66
N THR A 194 4.19 -7.64 -11.64
CA THR A 194 4.88 -7.87 -12.91
C THR A 194 5.75 -6.66 -13.21
N VAL A 195 6.87 -6.87 -13.88
CA VAL A 195 7.75 -5.79 -14.33
C VAL A 195 8.09 -6.02 -15.79
N ASP A 196 8.01 -4.95 -16.58
CA ASP A 196 8.54 -4.90 -17.93
C ASP A 196 9.78 -3.99 -17.95
N PHE A 197 10.71 -4.31 -18.83
CA PHE A 197 11.98 -3.63 -18.95
C PHE A 197 12.09 -2.97 -20.32
N ASP A 198 12.65 -1.75 -20.36
CA ASP A 198 13.01 -1.15 -21.63
C ASP A 198 14.06 -2.00 -22.34
N ALA A 199 13.83 -2.32 -23.62
CA ALA A 199 14.82 -2.99 -24.44
C ALA A 199 16.01 -2.04 -24.64
N SER A 200 17.18 -2.41 -24.08
CA SER A 200 18.45 -1.71 -24.28
C SER A 200 18.93 -1.81 -25.73
#